data_AF-A0A7W0LC47-F1
#
_entry.id   AF-A0A7W0LC47-F1
#
_cell.length_a   1.000
_cell.length_b   1.000
_cell.length_c   1.000
_cell.angle_alpha   90.00
_cell.angle_beta   90.00
_cell.angle_gamma   90.00
#
_symmetry.space_group_name_H-M   'P 1'
#
loop_
_entity.id
_entity.type
_entity.pdbx_description
1 polymer ?
#
loop_
_entity_poly.entity_id
_entity_poly.type
_entity_poly.pdbx_seq_one_letter_code
_entity_poly.pdbx_strand_id
1 'polypeptide(L)'
;LLLRPTVRHPDLSEVFKQVDGRAMHLKLIRDEDGRPTDALHVHGYAPSSDIAVLERAIWADMGGEDTVPTGLGLIGSDDRNEPLAVTQLLLLYHLIEAAR
;
A
#
# COMPACT_ATOMS: atom_id res chain seq x y z
N LEU A 1 0.44 0.47 -8.80
CA LEU A 1 -0.68 -0.49 -8.57
C LEU A 1 -1.96 0.11 -9.13
N LEU A 2 -2.81 -0.69 -9.75
CA LEU A 2 -4.15 -0.26 -10.17
C LEU A 2 -5.18 -0.80 -9.19
N LEU A 3 -5.82 0.10 -8.46
CA LEU A 3 -6.80 -0.17 -7.43
C LEU A 3 -8.20 -0.05 -8.05
N ARG A 4 -8.66 -1.16 -8.65
CA ARG A 4 -9.98 -1.20 -9.28
C ARG A 4 -11.06 -1.04 -8.20
N PRO A 5 -12.06 -0.16 -8.40
CA PRO A 5 -13.10 0.12 -7.39
C PRO A 5 -14.09 -1.03 -7.16
N THR A 6 -13.83 -2.20 -7.75
CA THR A 6 -14.62 -3.43 -7.60
C THR A 6 -14.33 -4.18 -6.31
N VAL A 7 -13.28 -3.79 -5.56
CA VAL A 7 -12.95 -4.33 -4.24
C VAL A 7 -12.78 -3.17 -3.25
N ARG A 8 -13.00 -3.43 -1.95
CA ARG A 8 -12.69 -2.44 -0.92
C ARG A 8 -11.17 -2.30 -0.80
N HIS A 9 -10.70 -1.06 -0.73
CA HIS A 9 -9.31 -0.71 -0.45
C HIS A 9 -9.20 -0.17 0.98
N PRO A 10 -8.01 -0.25 1.60
CA PRO A 10 -7.79 0.39 2.89
C PRO A 10 -7.98 1.91 2.78
N ASP A 11 -8.46 2.55 3.85
CA ASP A 11 -8.56 4.01 3.88
C ASP A 11 -7.17 4.64 4.05
N LEU A 12 -6.66 5.23 2.96
CA LEU A 12 -5.36 5.88 2.93
C LEU A 12 -5.43 7.39 3.18
N SER A 13 -6.62 7.96 3.40
CA SER A 13 -6.85 9.41 3.47
C SER A 13 -6.01 10.09 4.56
N GLU A 14 -5.91 9.47 5.73
CA GLU A 14 -5.10 9.99 6.84
C GLU A 14 -3.60 9.87 6.58
N VAL A 15 -3.16 8.85 5.85
CA VAL A 15 -1.74 8.69 5.50
C VAL A 15 -1.30 9.78 4.55
N PHE A 16 -2.12 10.13 3.54
CA PHE A 16 -1.80 11.20 2.60
C PHE A 16 -1.54 12.54 3.29
N LYS A 17 -2.28 12.83 4.37
CA LYS A 17 -2.07 14.04 5.19
C LYS A 17 -0.74 14.02 5.95
N GLN A 18 -0.30 12.84 6.41
CA GLN A 18 0.90 12.70 7.24
C GLN A 18 2.20 12.67 6.43
N VAL A 19 2.19 12.09 5.22
CA VAL A 19 3.41 11.91 4.41
C VAL A 19 3.60 12.97 3.32
N ASP A 20 2.69 13.95 3.22
CA ASP A 20 2.73 15.07 2.26
C ASP A 20 3.04 14.63 0.82
N GLY A 21 2.47 13.50 0.40
CA GLY A 21 2.68 12.92 -0.94
C GLY A 21 4.11 12.42 -1.22
N ARG A 22 5.04 12.47 -0.27
CA ARG A 22 6.44 12.07 -0.47
C ARG A 22 6.61 10.54 -0.59
N ALA A 23 5.78 9.78 0.14
CA ALA A 23 5.80 8.32 0.08
C ALA A 23 5.05 7.75 -1.11
N MET A 24 3.91 8.35 -1.46
CA MET A 24 3.02 7.85 -2.48
C MET A 24 2.10 8.95 -3.02
N HIS A 25 1.56 8.71 -4.21
CA HIS A 25 0.45 9.49 -4.75
C HIS A 25 -0.60 8.60 -5.41
N LEU A 26 -1.85 9.08 -5.42
CA LEU A 26 -2.94 8.50 -6.19
C LEU A 26 -3.23 9.37 -7.42
N LYS A 27 -3.54 8.70 -8.53
CA LYS A 27 -4.04 9.35 -9.75
C LYS A 27 -5.23 8.57 -10.26
N LEU A 28 -6.31 9.27 -10.60
CA LEU A 28 -7.40 8.65 -11.36
C LEU A 28 -6.93 8.43 -12.80
N ILE A 29 -6.92 7.18 -13.24
CA ILE A 29 -6.60 6.80 -14.62
C ILE A 29 -7.70 5.93 -15.21
N ARG A 30 -7.58 5.59 -16.50
CA ARG A 30 -8.35 4.49 -17.09
C ARG A 30 -7.46 3.25 -17.19
N ASP A 31 -7.99 2.10 -16.82
CA ASP A 31 -7.32 0.82 -17.02
C ASP A 31 -7.41 0.34 -18.47
N GLU A 32 -6.89 -0.86 -18.76
CA GLU A 32 -6.88 -1.46 -20.10
C GLU A 32 -8.30 -1.68 -20.68
N ASP A 33 -9.31 -1.83 -19.81
CA ASP A 33 -10.71 -1.97 -20.19
C ASP A 33 -11.42 -0.60 -20.34
N GLY A 34 -10.69 0.51 -20.17
CA GLY A 34 -11.20 1.87 -20.20
C GLY A 34 -11.95 2.30 -18.93
N ARG A 35 -11.96 1.47 -17.86
CA ARG A 35 -12.68 1.75 -16.61
C ARG A 35 -11.88 2.73 -15.75
N PRO A 36 -12.54 3.70 -15.09
CA PRO A 36 -11.87 4.58 -14.14
C PRO A 36 -11.32 3.74 -12.98
N THR A 37 -10.05 3.93 -12.65
CA THR A 37 -9.33 3.21 -11.59
C THR A 37 -8.33 4.13 -10.91
N ASP A 38 -8.09 3.89 -9.63
CA ASP A 38 -7.08 4.62 -8.88
C ASP A 38 -5.70 3.99 -9.09
N ALA A 39 -4.76 4.74 -9.66
CA ALA A 39 -3.38 4.35 -9.77
C ALA A 39 -2.60 4.81 -8.54
N LEU A 40 -2.29 3.88 -7.64
CA LEU A 40 -1.38 4.11 -6.53
C LEU A 40 0.06 3.97 -7.01
N HIS A 41 0.83 5.04 -6.86
CA HIS A 41 2.28 5.05 -7.08
C HIS A 41 2.97 5.18 -5.73
N VAL A 42 3.85 4.23 -5.39
CA VAL A 42 4.73 4.29 -4.21
C VAL A 42 6.13 4.66 -4.67
N HIS A 43 6.70 5.72 -4.11
CA HIS A 43 8.00 6.22 -4.52
C HIS A 43 9.13 5.37 -3.94
N GLY A 44 9.98 4.80 -4.79
CA GLY A 44 11.12 3.97 -4.35
C GLY A 44 12.23 4.72 -3.61
N TYR A 45 12.19 6.06 -3.64
CA TYR A 45 13.11 6.95 -2.92
C TYR A 45 12.46 7.63 -1.71
N ALA A 46 11.24 7.23 -1.35
CA ALA A 46 10.57 7.76 -0.18
C ALA A 46 11.38 7.47 1.10
N PRO A 47 11.40 8.39 2.08
CA PRO A 47 12.00 8.11 3.38
C PRO A 47 11.35 6.89 4.03
N SER A 48 12.16 5.98 4.56
CA SER A 48 11.66 4.76 5.22
C SER A 48 10.70 5.05 6.37
N SER A 49 10.83 6.21 7.03
CA SER A 49 9.87 6.65 8.06
C SER A 49 8.47 6.86 7.50
N ASP A 50 8.36 7.45 6.31
CA ASP A 50 7.08 7.75 5.67
C ASP A 50 6.45 6.46 5.13
N ILE A 51 7.27 5.55 4.58
CA ILE A 51 6.81 4.20 4.21
C ILE A 51 6.30 3.45 5.44
N ALA A 52 7.02 3.49 6.57
CA ALA A 52 6.60 2.81 7.78
C ALA A 52 5.28 3.37 8.35
N VAL A 53 4.99 4.67 8.17
CA VAL A 53 3.67 5.25 8.51
C VAL A 53 2.58 4.67 7.61
N LEU A 54 2.82 4.59 6.30
CA LEU A 54 1.91 3.99 5.34
C LEU A 54 1.62 2.51 5.65
N GLU A 55 2.66 1.72 5.89
CA GLU A 55 2.51 0.30 6.21
C GLU A 55 1.74 0.07 7.50
N ARG A 56 2.03 0.86 8.56
CA ARG A 56 1.28 0.76 9.82
C ARG A 56 -0.19 1.09 9.65
N ALA A 57 -0.52 2.09 8.83
CA ALA A 57 -1.92 2.45 8.59
C ALA A 57 -2.68 1.34 7.88
N ILE A 58 -2.09 0.74 6.83
CA ILE A 58 -2.71 -0.40 6.12
C ILE A 58 -2.83 -1.62 7.07
N TRP A 59 -1.80 -1.88 7.89
CA TRP A 59 -1.79 -2.99 8.84
C TRP A 59 -2.88 -2.83 9.91
N ALA A 60 -3.01 -1.63 10.48
CA ALA A 60 -4.02 -1.33 11.50
C ALA A 60 -5.45 -1.49 10.96
N ASP A 61 -5.70 -1.14 9.69
CA ASP A 61 -7.03 -1.27 9.07
C ASP A 61 -7.49 -2.74 8.96
N MET A 62 -6.55 -3.69 8.89
CA MET A 62 -6.86 -5.13 8.95
C MET A 62 -7.11 -5.66 10.37
N GLY A 63 -7.00 -4.81 11.40
CA GLY A 63 -6.98 -5.21 12.81
C GLY A 63 -5.61 -5.71 13.26
N GLY A 64 -4.55 -5.40 12.51
CA GLY A 64 -3.19 -5.71 12.90
C GLY A 64 -2.73 -4.86 14.08
N GLU A 65 -2.28 -5.52 15.14
CA GLU A 65 -1.64 -4.88 16.28
C GLU A 65 -0.11 -4.86 16.11
N ASP A 66 0.56 -3.97 16.84
CA ASP A 66 2.01 -3.87 16.94
C ASP A 66 2.77 -3.67 15.60
N THR A 67 3.70 -4.56 15.30
CA THR A 67 4.68 -4.44 14.21
C THR A 67 4.18 -5.09 12.93
N VAL A 68 4.26 -4.34 11.83
CA VAL A 68 4.04 -4.85 10.48
C VAL A 68 4.97 -6.04 10.20
N PRO A 69 4.49 -7.12 9.54
CA PRO A 69 5.33 -8.28 9.22
C PRO A 69 6.62 -7.91 8.48
N THR A 70 7.76 -8.34 9.01
CA THR A 70 9.10 -8.00 8.48
C THR A 70 9.46 -8.72 7.18
N GLY A 71 8.72 -9.77 6.82
CA GLY A 71 8.94 -10.54 5.60
C GLY A 71 8.52 -9.82 4.31
N LEU A 72 7.84 -8.68 4.40
CA LEU A 72 7.33 -7.94 3.24
C LEU A 72 8.45 -7.13 2.57
N GLY A 73 8.49 -7.21 1.25
CA GLY A 73 9.43 -6.50 0.39
C GLY A 73 10.80 -7.15 0.24
N LEU A 74 11.04 -8.32 0.84
CA LEU A 74 12.35 -8.97 0.76
C LEU A 74 12.68 -9.41 -0.68
N ILE A 75 13.86 -9.04 -1.14
CA ILE A 75 14.47 -9.46 -2.41
C ILE A 75 15.79 -10.16 -2.08
N GLY A 76 15.75 -11.47 -1.84
CA GLY A 76 16.93 -12.22 -1.38
C GLY A 76 17.05 -12.28 0.14
N SER A 77 18.27 -12.32 0.67
CA SER A 77 18.49 -12.58 2.10
C SER A 77 18.32 -11.35 3.00
N ASP A 78 18.78 -10.18 2.56
CA ASP A 78 18.83 -8.98 3.40
C ASP A 78 18.46 -7.68 2.67
N ASP A 79 18.03 -7.75 1.41
CA ASP A 79 17.59 -6.57 0.66
C ASP A 79 16.06 -6.44 0.75
N ARG A 80 15.58 -5.23 1.00
CA ARG A 80 14.14 -4.93 1.15
C ARG A 80 13.76 -3.78 0.24
N ASN A 81 12.76 -4.02 -0.60
CA ASN A 81 12.20 -3.02 -1.49
C ASN A 81 10.89 -2.46 -0.93
N GLU A 82 10.89 -1.18 -0.59
CA GLU A 82 9.76 -0.50 0.05
C GLU A 82 8.48 -0.49 -0.83
N PRO A 83 8.52 -0.15 -2.14
CA PRO A 83 7.33 -0.28 -2.98
C PRO A 83 6.77 -1.71 -3.08
N LEU A 84 7.65 -2.72 -3.10
CA LEU A 84 7.24 -4.12 -3.09
C LEU A 84 6.58 -4.50 -1.77
N ALA A 85 7.13 -4.04 -0.63
CA ALA A 85 6.56 -4.30 0.69
C ALA A 85 5.13 -3.76 0.79
N VAL A 86 4.91 -2.50 0.40
CA VAL A 86 3.58 -1.87 0.36
C VAL A 86 2.65 -2.62 -0.60
N THR A 87 3.15 -3.05 -1.75
CA THR A 87 2.38 -3.84 -2.72
C THR A 87 1.90 -5.16 -2.12
N GLN A 88 2.80 -5.89 -1.47
CA GLN A 88 2.48 -7.18 -0.84
C GLN A 88 1.54 -7.00 0.35
N LEU A 89 1.67 -5.90 1.10
CA LEU A 89 0.77 -5.58 2.21
C LEU A 89 -0.66 -5.29 1.72
N LEU A 90 -0.81 -4.54 0.62
CA LEU A 90 -2.11 -4.30 -0.01
C LEU A 90 -2.72 -5.59 -0.57
N LEU A 91 -1.90 -6.48 -1.14
CA LEU A 91 -2.36 -7.79 -1.58
C LEU A 91 -2.85 -8.62 -0.39
N LEU A 92 -2.10 -8.63 0.72
CA LEU A 92 -2.50 -9.31 1.95
C LEU A 92 -3.83 -8.78 2.48
N TYR A 93 -4.01 -7.45 2.51
CA TYR A 93 -5.28 -6.82 2.85
C TYR A 93 -6.43 -7.39 2.02
N HIS A 94 -6.28 -7.44 0.70
CA HIS A 94 -7.34 -7.96 -0.17
C HIS A 94 -7.61 -9.45 0.04
N LEU A 95 -6.59 -10.25 0.35
CA LEU A 95 -6.75 -11.68 0.64
C LEU A 95 -7.52 -11.90 1.95
N ILE A 96 -7.24 -11.10 2.99
CA ILE A 96 -7.95 -11.16 4.27
C ILE A 96 -9.39 -10.71 4.10
N GLU A 97 -9.63 -9.57 3.45
CA GLU A 97 -10.98 -9.04 3.22
C GLU A 97 -11.83 -9.97 2.35
N ALA A 98 -11.24 -10.64 1.35
CA ALA A 98 -11.96 -11.60 0.52
C ALA A 98 -12.36 -12.88 1.29
N ALA A 99 -11.72 -13.17 2.42
CA ALA A 99 -12.03 -14.31 3.27
C ALA A 99 -13.06 -14.01 4.37
N ARG A 100 -13.46 -12.74 4.53
CA ARG A 100 -14.51 -12.30 5.47
C ARG A 100 -15.89 -12.33 4.81
#